data_AF-A0A8J7MNA3-F1
#
_entry.id   AF-A0A8J7MNA3-F1
#
_cell.length_a   1.000
_cell.length_b   1.000
_cell.length_c   1.000
_cell.angle_alpha   90.00
_cell.angle_beta   90.00
_cell.angle_gamma   90.00
#
_symmetry.space_group_name_H-M   'P 1'
#
loop_
_entity.id
_entity.type
_entity.pdbx_description
1 polymer ?
#
loop_
_entity_poly.entity_id
_entity_poly.type
_entity_poly.pdbx_seq_one_letter_code
_entity_poly.pdbx_strand_id
1 'polypeptide(L)'
;MSRTLTALLIVTNVATGYQAWIYYQRHQAAISSKTTDREREVFGAACVDWLNEKTKEREVSLAVGRSWKKHGQLVFEIIPASGQDWAKVVEKLPAEELPAVICTYDRQSGVMFAATGSERDRWMFYE
;
A
#
# COMPACT_ATOMS: atom_id res chain seq x y z
N MET A 1 -26.39 -41.46 -27.00
CA MET A 1 -25.84 -40.84 -25.76
C MET A 1 -24.49 -40.15 -26.04
N SER A 2 -24.44 -39.11 -26.88
CA SER A 2 -23.14 -38.52 -27.29
C SER A 2 -23.12 -36.99 -27.44
N ARG A 3 -24.25 -36.29 -27.32
CA ARG A 3 -24.31 -34.83 -27.49
C ARG A 3 -24.37 -34.08 -26.16
N THR A 4 -25.05 -34.65 -25.16
CA THR A 4 -25.21 -34.09 -23.82
C THR A 4 -23.91 -34.08 -23.02
N LEU A 5 -23.09 -35.12 -23.14
CA LEU A 5 -21.80 -35.24 -22.44
C LEU A 5 -20.77 -34.24 -22.99
N THR A 6 -20.74 -34.06 -24.32
CA THR A 6 -19.87 -33.07 -24.98
C THR A 6 -20.28 -31.64 -24.67
N ALA A 7 -21.59 -31.35 -24.64
CA ALA A 7 -22.09 -30.05 -24.22
C ALA A 7 -21.72 -29.74 -22.76
N LEU A 8 -21.81 -30.74 -21.86
CA LEU A 8 -21.41 -30.58 -20.46
C LEU A 8 -19.91 -30.25 -20.34
N LEU A 9 -19.06 -30.99 -21.07
CA LEU A 9 -17.61 -30.79 -21.08
C LEU A 9 -17.19 -29.42 -21.63
N ILE A 10 -17.87 -28.92 -22.65
CA ILE A 10 -17.61 -27.58 -23.22
C ILE A 10 -18.02 -26.50 -22.21
N VAL A 11 -19.20 -26.61 -21.60
CA VAL A 11 -19.69 -25.64 -20.62
C VAL A 11 -18.79 -25.59 -19.39
N THR A 12 -18.34 -26.75 -18.88
CA THR A 12 -17.42 -26.77 -17.74
C THR A 12 -16.07 -26.15 -18.07
N ASN A 13 -15.49 -26.40 -19.26
CA ASN A 13 -14.22 -25.81 -19.66
C ASN A 13 -14.30 -24.30 -19.91
N VAL A 14 -15.41 -23.81 -20.46
CA VAL A 14 -15.63 -22.37 -20.64
C VAL A 14 -15.83 -21.70 -19.27
N ALA A 15 -16.56 -22.32 -18.35
CA ALA A 15 -16.77 -21.79 -17.00
C ALA A 15 -15.45 -21.73 -16.19
N THR A 16 -14.64 -22.80 -16.21
CA THR A 16 -13.31 -22.78 -15.55
C THR A 16 -12.35 -21.82 -16.23
N GLY A 17 -12.35 -21.74 -17.57
CA GLY A 17 -11.54 -20.77 -18.32
C GLY A 17 -11.89 -19.31 -18.00
N TYR A 18 -13.18 -18.99 -17.86
CA TYR A 18 -13.63 -17.66 -17.48
C TYR A 18 -13.26 -17.30 -16.03
N GLN A 19 -13.43 -18.24 -15.10
CA GLN A 19 -12.98 -18.05 -13.71
C GLN A 19 -11.47 -17.86 -13.61
N ALA A 20 -10.69 -18.63 -14.37
CA ALA A 20 -9.24 -18.48 -14.45
C ALA A 20 -8.83 -17.14 -15.09
N TRP A 21 -9.54 -16.67 -16.11
CA TRP A 21 -9.31 -15.37 -16.73
C TRP A 21 -9.65 -14.21 -15.79
N ILE A 22 -10.77 -14.27 -15.06
CA ILE A 22 -11.10 -13.29 -14.01
C ILE A 22 -10.04 -13.30 -12.91
N TYR A 23 -9.62 -14.48 -12.47
CA TYR A 23 -8.55 -14.62 -11.48
C TYR A 23 -7.26 -13.97 -11.98
N TYR A 24 -6.86 -14.27 -13.22
CA TYR A 24 -5.68 -13.69 -13.86
C TYR A 24 -5.78 -12.17 -14.05
N GLN A 25 -6.94 -11.64 -14.46
CA GLN A 25 -7.20 -10.20 -14.59
C GLN A 25 -7.13 -9.50 -13.23
N ARG A 26 -7.74 -10.08 -12.17
CA ARG A 26 -7.64 -9.57 -10.80
C ARG A 26 -6.20 -9.62 -10.28
N HIS A 27 -5.44 -10.65 -10.63
CA HIS A 27 -4.02 -10.75 -10.28
C HIS A 27 -3.16 -9.77 -11.08
N GLN A 28 -3.42 -9.55 -12.37
CA GLN A 28 -2.71 -8.56 -13.18
C GLN A 28 -2.99 -7.12 -12.75
N ALA A 29 -4.21 -6.81 -12.28
CA ALA A 29 -4.49 -5.52 -11.66
C ALA A 29 -3.68 -5.29 -10.37
N ALA A 30 -3.19 -6.36 -9.73
CA ALA A 30 -2.22 -6.28 -8.63
C ALA A 30 -0.75 -6.09 -9.11
N ILE A 31 -0.49 -6.09 -10.42
CA ILE A 31 0.86 -5.94 -11.03
C ILE A 31 1.17 -4.50 -11.45
N SER A 32 0.26 -3.53 -11.29
CA SER A 32 0.71 -2.14 -11.11
C SER A 32 1.06 -1.95 -9.64
N SER A 33 2.28 -2.32 -9.30
CA SER A 33 2.78 -2.19 -7.93
C SER A 33 3.00 -0.74 -7.53
N LYS A 34 2.89 0.26 -8.42
CA LYS A 34 3.08 1.68 -8.08
C LYS A 34 1.75 2.40 -7.85
N THR A 35 1.75 3.37 -6.94
CA THR A 35 0.63 4.33 -6.83
C THR A 35 0.62 5.25 -8.05
N THR A 36 -0.55 5.74 -8.44
CA THR A 36 -0.65 6.84 -9.42
C THR A 36 -0.19 8.17 -8.80
N ASP A 37 0.18 9.15 -9.63
CA ASP A 37 0.60 10.48 -9.16
C ASP A 37 -0.51 11.15 -8.33
N ARG A 38 -1.76 11.04 -8.78
CA ARG A 38 -2.92 11.54 -8.02
C ARG A 38 -3.09 10.83 -6.67
N GLU A 39 -2.93 9.51 -6.63
CA GLU A 39 -3.01 8.77 -5.35
C GLU A 39 -1.89 9.20 -4.40
N ARG A 40 -0.69 9.43 -4.93
CA ARG A 40 0.46 9.92 -4.17
C ARG A 40 0.27 11.34 -3.65
N GLU A 41 -0.23 12.24 -4.47
CA GLU A 41 -0.50 13.63 -4.07
C GLU A 41 -1.58 13.72 -3.00
N VAL A 42 -2.70 13.00 -3.18
CA VAL A 42 -3.83 13.09 -2.25
C VAL A 42 -3.58 12.30 -0.97
N PHE A 43 -3.28 11.01 -1.09
CA PHE A 43 -3.20 10.12 0.07
C PHE A 43 -1.81 10.12 0.70
N GLY A 44 -0.76 10.37 -0.09
CA GLY A 44 0.58 10.53 0.45
C GLY A 44 0.70 11.81 1.28
N ALA A 45 0.14 12.94 0.82
CA ALA A 45 0.10 14.17 1.61
C ALA A 45 -0.74 13.98 2.89
N ALA A 46 -1.92 13.34 2.78
CA ALA A 46 -2.75 13.05 3.94
C ALA A 46 -2.04 12.15 4.98
N CYS A 47 -1.23 11.18 4.54
CA CYS A 47 -0.37 10.39 5.43
C CYS A 47 0.65 11.27 6.16
N VAL A 48 1.31 12.19 5.46
CA VAL A 48 2.27 13.13 6.07
C VAL A 48 1.59 14.04 7.08
N ASP A 49 0.43 14.62 6.73
CA ASP A 49 -0.34 15.48 7.62
C ASP A 49 -0.79 14.73 8.87
N TRP A 50 -1.33 13.52 8.70
CA TRP A 50 -1.74 12.65 9.80
C TRP A 50 -0.56 12.33 10.75
N LEU A 51 0.61 12.00 10.21
CA LEU A 51 1.81 11.77 11.02
C LEU A 51 2.26 13.06 11.72
N ASN A 52 2.22 14.21 11.05
CA ASN A 52 2.57 15.50 11.67
C ASN A 52 1.60 15.93 12.77
N GLU A 53 0.31 15.62 12.66
CA GLU A 53 -0.67 15.86 13.73
C GLU A 53 -0.34 15.02 14.98
N LYS A 54 0.14 13.80 14.77
CA LYS A 54 0.52 12.88 15.85
C LYS A 54 1.81 13.28 16.54
N THR A 55 2.76 13.91 15.84
CA THR A 55 4.08 14.21 16.38
C THR A 55 4.11 15.34 17.38
N LYS A 56 3.07 16.20 17.46
CA LYS A 56 2.98 17.40 18.33
C LYS A 56 4.15 18.42 18.20
N GLU A 57 5.26 18.05 17.57
CA GLU A 57 6.43 18.87 17.30
C GLU A 57 6.40 19.37 15.86
N ARG A 58 6.23 20.69 15.72
CA ARG A 58 6.22 21.38 14.41
C ARG A 58 7.61 21.49 13.77
N GLU A 59 8.67 21.03 14.43
CA GLU A 59 10.05 21.14 13.93
C GLU A 59 10.44 20.00 12.97
N VAL A 60 9.68 18.92 12.93
CA VAL A 60 9.93 17.79 12.03
C VAL A 60 9.13 17.99 10.74
N SER A 61 9.82 17.98 9.59
CA SER A 61 9.19 18.05 8.29
C SER A 61 9.32 16.70 7.61
N LEU A 62 8.18 16.05 7.36
CA LEU A 62 8.12 14.75 6.70
C LEU A 62 7.74 14.92 5.23
N ALA A 63 8.22 14.01 4.39
CA ALA A 63 7.91 13.97 2.96
C ALA A 63 7.62 12.55 2.49
N VAL A 64 6.86 12.43 1.39
CA VAL A 64 6.60 11.15 0.74
C VAL A 64 7.79 10.75 -0.13
N GLY A 65 8.46 9.68 0.24
CA GLY A 65 9.53 9.01 -0.51
C GLY A 65 8.97 8.15 -1.64
N ARG A 66 9.19 6.83 -1.61
CA ARG A 66 8.59 5.90 -2.60
C ARG A 66 7.14 5.58 -2.25
N SER A 67 6.38 5.09 -3.23
CA SER A 67 4.98 4.69 -3.01
C SER A 67 4.57 3.52 -3.90
N TRP A 68 3.82 2.58 -3.34
CA TRP A 68 3.40 1.34 -4.00
C TRP A 68 2.04 0.85 -3.52
N LYS A 69 1.54 -0.22 -4.13
CA LYS A 69 0.30 -0.90 -3.73
C LYS A 69 0.64 -2.30 -3.21
N LYS A 70 0.18 -2.65 -2.02
CA LYS A 70 0.38 -3.99 -1.42
C LYS A 70 -0.87 -4.41 -0.65
N HIS A 71 -1.28 -5.68 -0.79
CA HIS A 71 -2.47 -6.24 -0.13
C HIS A 71 -3.76 -5.39 -0.29
N GLY A 72 -3.95 -4.75 -1.44
CA GLY A 72 -5.11 -3.89 -1.71
C GLY A 72 -5.04 -2.49 -1.07
N GLN A 73 -3.93 -2.17 -0.40
CA GLN A 73 -3.69 -0.88 0.25
C GLN A 73 -2.68 -0.03 -0.52
N LEU A 74 -2.76 1.29 -0.35
CA LEU A 74 -1.73 2.22 -0.81
C LEU A 74 -0.66 2.31 0.28
N VAL A 75 0.60 2.26 -0.12
CA VAL A 75 1.75 2.26 0.78
C VAL A 75 2.67 3.41 0.40
N PHE A 76 3.06 4.20 1.40
CA PHE A 76 3.88 5.40 1.26
C PHE A 76 5.07 5.29 2.19
N GLU A 77 6.27 5.32 1.62
CA GLU A 77 7.49 5.49 2.40
C GLU A 77 7.59 6.95 2.83
N ILE A 78 7.81 7.17 4.12
CA ILE A 78 7.94 8.49 4.72
C ILE A 78 9.41 8.72 5.05
N ILE A 79 9.93 9.83 4.57
CA ILE A 79 11.32 10.23 4.69
C ILE A 79 11.38 11.65 5.28
N PRO A 80 12.52 12.06 5.86
CA PRO A 80 12.66 13.44 6.30
C PRO A 80 12.69 14.35 5.07
N ALA A 81 12.14 15.55 5.20
CA ALA A 81 12.29 16.57 4.18
C ALA A 81 13.77 16.92 3.98
N SER A 82 14.11 17.33 2.75
CA SER A 82 15.49 17.60 2.34
C SER A 82 16.23 18.48 3.34
N GLY A 83 17.40 18.02 3.81
CA GLY A 83 18.26 18.75 4.74
C GLY A 83 18.07 18.42 6.23
N GLN A 84 17.13 17.54 6.60
CA GLN A 84 16.99 17.05 7.97
C GLN A 84 17.70 15.71 8.18
N ASP A 85 18.39 15.56 9.31
CA ASP A 85 19.04 14.31 9.72
C ASP A 85 17.99 13.35 10.29
N TRP A 86 17.82 12.18 9.67
CA TRP A 86 16.81 11.19 10.07
C TRP A 86 16.97 10.74 11.52
N ALA A 87 18.20 10.61 12.02
CA ALA A 87 18.44 10.21 13.41
C ALA A 87 17.83 11.22 14.39
N LYS A 88 18.03 12.51 14.12
CA LYS A 88 17.49 13.61 14.93
C LYS A 88 15.98 13.77 14.78
N VAL A 89 15.44 13.43 13.61
CA VAL A 89 14.00 13.41 13.37
C VAL A 89 13.35 12.31 14.20
N VAL A 90 13.85 11.08 14.14
CA VAL A 90 13.30 9.93 14.88
C VAL A 90 13.34 10.14 16.39
N GLU A 91 14.38 10.78 16.93
CA GLU A 91 14.46 11.14 18.35
C GLU A 91 13.34 12.09 18.81
N LYS A 92 12.84 12.92 17.90
CA LYS A 92 11.77 13.89 18.15
C LYS A 92 10.37 13.33 17.90
N LEU A 93 10.28 12.16 17.27
CA LEU A 93 9.01 11.50 17.02
C LEU A 93 8.56 10.72 18.28
N PRO A 94 7.25 10.71 18.64
CA PRO A 94 6.76 9.99 19.79
C PRO A 94 6.89 8.46 19.60
N ALA A 95 7.48 7.81 20.60
CA ALA A 95 7.87 6.39 20.57
C ALA A 95 6.70 5.39 20.39
N GLU A 96 5.47 5.80 20.69
CA GLU A 96 4.30 4.91 20.73
C GLU A 96 3.65 4.68 19.35
N GLU A 97 3.84 5.60 18.38
CA GLU A 97 3.30 5.45 17.01
C GLU A 97 4.34 5.74 15.90
N LEU A 98 5.49 6.35 16.21
CA LEU A 98 6.40 6.92 15.20
C LEU A 98 7.88 6.63 15.48
N PRO A 99 8.36 5.48 15.03
CA PRO A 99 9.37 5.55 13.98
C PRO A 99 8.83 5.00 12.64
N ALA A 100 7.68 5.53 12.20
CA ALA A 100 7.02 5.10 10.97
C ALA A 100 7.84 5.48 9.75
N VAL A 101 8.49 4.48 9.16
CA VAL A 101 9.12 4.59 7.84
C VAL A 101 8.07 4.36 6.74
N ILE A 102 6.97 3.67 7.06
CA ILE A 102 5.89 3.34 6.13
C ILE A 102 4.56 3.81 6.70
N CYS A 103 3.82 4.58 5.91
CA CYS A 103 2.41 4.86 6.10
C CYS A 103 1.58 4.07 5.09
N THR A 104 0.49 3.47 5.52
CA THR A 104 -0.43 2.74 4.66
C THR A 104 -1.80 3.38 4.72
N TYR A 105 -2.55 3.26 3.62
CA TYR A 105 -3.92 3.72 3.50
C TYR A 105 -4.78 2.63 2.90
N ASP A 106 -5.79 2.19 3.66
CA ASP A 106 -6.82 1.28 3.17
C ASP A 106 -7.99 2.08 2.59
N ARG A 107 -8.18 1.96 1.27
CA ARG A 107 -9.27 2.64 0.55
C ARG A 107 -10.66 2.14 0.93
N GLN A 108 -10.80 0.92 1.47
CA GLN A 108 -12.10 0.35 1.82
C GLN A 108 -12.59 0.89 3.17
N SER A 109 -11.72 0.88 4.17
CA SER A 109 -12.05 1.34 5.52
C SER A 109 -11.79 2.83 5.75
N GLY A 110 -10.98 3.47 4.89
CA GLY A 110 -10.53 4.85 5.06
C GLY A 110 -9.50 5.02 6.19
N VAL A 111 -8.93 3.92 6.69
CA VAL A 111 -8.01 3.91 7.84
C VAL A 111 -6.56 4.08 7.38
N MET A 112 -5.80 4.86 8.15
CA MET A 112 -4.34 4.98 8.05
C MET A 112 -3.68 4.26 9.20
N PHE A 113 -2.56 3.60 8.93
CA PHE A 113 -1.67 3.12 9.97
C PHE A 113 -0.20 3.30 9.57
N ALA A 114 0.65 3.30 10.59
CA ALA A 114 2.07 3.46 10.47
C ALA A 114 2.76 2.13 10.82
N ALA A 115 3.79 1.76 10.06
CA ALA A 115 4.56 0.54 10.28
C ALA A 115 6.06 0.85 10.40
N THR A 116 6.69 0.20 11.39
CA THR A 116 8.10 0.37 11.77
C THR A 116 8.73 -1.01 12.04
N GLY A 117 10.06 -1.09 12.14
CA GLY A 117 10.75 -2.33 12.55
C GLY A 117 10.37 -3.54 11.69
N SER A 118 9.99 -4.66 12.32
CA SER A 118 9.60 -5.89 11.61
C SER A 118 8.27 -5.79 10.87
N GLU A 119 7.33 -4.98 11.35
CA GLU A 119 6.08 -4.74 10.62
C GLU A 119 6.34 -3.95 9.33
N ARG A 120 7.35 -3.08 9.31
CA ARG A 120 7.76 -2.35 8.09
C ARG A 120 8.11 -3.31 6.95
N ASP A 121 8.88 -4.37 7.23
CA ASP A 121 9.39 -5.29 6.21
C ASP A 121 8.24 -6.00 5.48
N ARG A 122 7.16 -6.32 6.20
CA ARG A 122 5.92 -6.82 5.60
C ARG A 122 5.34 -5.87 4.56
N TRP A 123 5.49 -4.56 4.74
CA TRP A 123 4.94 -3.55 3.85
C TRP A 123 5.93 -3.08 2.79
N MET A 124 7.23 -3.36 2.92
CA MET A 124 8.25 -3.03 1.94
C MET A 124 7.98 -3.68 0.57
N PHE A 125 8.47 -3.01 -0.46
CA PHE A 125 8.35 -3.44 -1.86
C PHE A 125 9.17 -4.71 -2.16
N TYR A 126 10.27 -4.92 -1.44
CA TYR A 126 11.15 -6.08 -1.57
C TYR A 126 11.02 -6.93 -0.29
N GLU A 127 10.76 -8.23 -0.45
CA GLU A 127 10.89 -9.26 0.61
C GLU A 127 12.31 -9.82 0.62
#